data_AF-S7V6N0-F1
#
_entry.id   AF-S7V6N0-F1
#
_cell.length_a   1.000
_cell.length_b   1.000
_cell.length_c   1.000
_cell.angle_alpha   90.00
_cell.angle_beta   90.00
_cell.angle_gamma   90.00
#
_symmetry.space_group_name_H-M   'P 1'
#
loop_
_entity.id
_entity.type
_entity.pdbx_description
1 polymer ?
#
loop_
_entity_poly.entity_id
_entity_poly.type
_entity_poly.pdbx_seq_one_letter_code
_entity_poly.pdbx_strand_id
1 'polypeptide(L)'
;MTNSIKPRKITLLIHVLVWVFIAIVIFVVSPLSWKVDLPIEYWFKQGLTLFFLMVGFYLNMYLMVPRLLFKGKTWAFVGVGISITLLFLLIIIQFENLVNLPELMHNSFRPEKPYLPKPRNFSYDLFTILLILFGLGISTSVVVIEKWQIDAGLRRQMEQEKVTSELSYLKAQINPHFFFNTLNNIYSLTNIDVERAQKAILKLSRMMRYVLYETDKDTTYLSKELDFIRDYVELMRLRLSDKVKLNLEIQEKTEDIPIAPMLLLPFIENCFKHGVSAKLESKIEIFVSQKGKVLELKTVNLKFPANPKSKEELGSGIGLTNTRRRLDLIYGNKCKLTIDEDNPENEYRTQLKIDLA
;
A
#
# COMPACT_ATOMS: atom_id res chain seq x y z
N MET A 1 -21.05 -6.19 -24.86
CA MET A 1 -20.47 -5.60 -26.09
C MET A 1 -20.29 -4.10 -25.86
N THR A 2 -19.11 -3.70 -25.41
CA THR A 2 -18.70 -2.30 -25.35
C THR A 2 -17.35 -2.23 -26.05
N ASN A 3 -17.37 -1.74 -27.28
CA ASN A 3 -16.18 -1.50 -28.07
C ASN A 3 -15.33 -0.45 -27.35
N SER A 4 -14.38 -0.90 -26.54
CA SER A 4 -13.31 -0.06 -26.02
C SER A 4 -12.43 0.31 -27.21
N ILE A 5 -12.76 1.43 -27.86
CA ILE A 5 -11.85 2.07 -28.81
C ILE A 5 -10.55 2.31 -28.02
N LYS A 6 -9.51 1.55 -28.36
CA LYS A 6 -8.23 1.52 -27.64
C LYS A 6 -7.76 2.95 -27.36
N PRO A 7 -7.38 3.31 -26.11
CA PRO A 7 -7.01 4.67 -25.73
C PRO A 7 -5.94 5.27 -26.66
N ARG A 8 -5.02 4.44 -27.16
CA ARG A 8 -3.98 4.85 -28.14
C ARG A 8 -4.49 5.45 -29.45
N LYS A 9 -5.63 4.99 -29.99
CA LYS A 9 -6.18 5.53 -31.26
C LYS A 9 -6.79 6.93 -31.05
N ILE A 10 -7.42 7.14 -29.91
CA ILE A 10 -7.99 8.44 -29.52
C ILE A 10 -6.85 9.44 -29.25
N THR A 11 -5.79 9.02 -28.55
CA THR A 11 -4.61 9.86 -28.32
C THR A 11 -3.94 10.28 -29.64
N LEU A 12 -3.73 9.36 -30.57
CA LEU A 12 -3.16 9.68 -31.89
C LEU A 12 -4.01 10.69 -32.66
N LEU A 13 -5.34 10.50 -32.68
CA LEU A 13 -6.27 11.41 -33.33
C LEU A 13 -6.18 12.83 -32.76
N ILE A 14 -6.11 12.95 -31.42
CA ILE A 14 -5.97 14.24 -30.75
C ILE A 14 -4.67 14.95 -31.16
N HIS A 15 -3.53 14.25 -31.16
CA HIS A 15 -2.27 14.85 -31.61
C HIS A 15 -2.33 15.32 -33.06
N VAL A 16 -2.89 14.51 -33.96
CA VAL A 16 -3.06 14.88 -35.38
C VAL A 16 -3.93 16.13 -35.50
N LEU A 17 -5.07 16.18 -34.81
CA LEU A 17 -5.96 17.34 -34.83
C LEU A 17 -5.28 18.61 -34.31
N VAL A 18 -4.51 18.51 -33.22
CA VAL A 18 -3.75 19.64 -32.65
C VAL A 18 -2.70 20.16 -33.63
N TRP A 19 -1.93 19.27 -34.28
CA TRP A 19 -0.92 19.68 -35.25
C TRP A 19 -1.52 20.26 -36.52
N VAL A 20 -2.63 19.71 -37.00
CA VAL A 20 -3.39 20.27 -38.13
C VAL A 20 -3.90 21.67 -37.78
N PHE A 21 -4.45 21.85 -36.58
CA PHE A 21 -4.89 23.17 -36.12
C PHE A 21 -3.74 24.18 -36.07
N ILE A 22 -2.60 23.82 -35.47
CA ILE A 22 -1.41 24.68 -35.43
C ILE A 22 -0.90 24.98 -36.84
N ALA A 23 -0.88 24.00 -37.73
CA ALA A 23 -0.50 24.20 -39.12
C ALA A 23 -1.44 25.18 -39.84
N ILE A 24 -2.76 25.07 -39.65
CA ILE A 24 -3.72 26.03 -40.21
C ILE A 24 -3.44 27.45 -39.70
N VAL A 25 -3.17 27.60 -38.40
CA VAL A 25 -2.84 28.92 -37.82
C VAL A 25 -1.57 29.51 -38.46
N ILE A 26 -0.52 28.71 -38.59
CA ILE A 26 0.77 29.17 -39.14
C ILE A 26 0.68 29.46 -40.65
N PHE A 27 0.04 28.59 -41.42
CA PHE A 27 0.03 28.66 -42.88
C PHE A 27 -1.13 29.49 -43.45
N VAL A 28 -2.26 29.59 -42.77
CA VAL A 28 -3.46 30.26 -43.34
C VAL A 28 -3.68 31.63 -42.71
N VAL A 29 -3.58 31.74 -41.39
CA VAL A 29 -3.97 32.98 -40.69
C VAL A 29 -2.95 34.10 -40.88
N SER A 30 -1.64 33.80 -40.78
CA SER A 30 -0.59 34.83 -40.94
C SER A 30 -0.62 35.49 -42.34
N PRO A 31 -0.70 34.75 -43.46
CA PRO A 31 -0.65 35.33 -44.81
C PRO A 31 -1.95 36.03 -45.23
N LEU A 32 -3.10 35.52 -44.78
CA LEU A 32 -4.42 36.12 -45.10
C LEU A 32 -4.52 37.57 -44.62
N SER A 33 -3.78 37.92 -43.56
CA SER A 33 -3.75 39.28 -43.02
C SER A 33 -2.99 40.30 -43.88
N TRP A 34 -2.11 39.85 -44.79
CA TRP A 34 -1.15 40.73 -45.47
C TRP A 34 -1.51 41.09 -46.91
N LYS A 35 -2.44 40.38 -47.57
CA LYS A 35 -2.91 40.66 -48.95
C LYS A 35 -1.77 40.87 -49.97
N VAL A 36 -0.65 40.17 -49.80
CA VAL A 36 0.54 40.22 -50.68
C VAL A 36 0.93 38.80 -51.05
N ASP A 37 1.39 38.60 -52.28
CA ASP A 37 1.96 37.33 -52.72
C ASP A 37 3.32 37.08 -52.06
N LEU A 38 3.39 36.03 -51.24
CA LEU A 38 4.59 35.67 -50.49
C LEU A 38 5.50 34.74 -51.29
N PRO A 39 6.83 34.91 -51.18
CA PRO A 39 7.80 34.05 -51.84
C PRO A 39 7.71 32.60 -51.33
N ILE A 40 8.08 31.62 -52.17
CA ILE A 40 7.95 30.20 -51.81
C ILE A 40 8.81 29.81 -50.59
N GLU A 41 9.94 30.48 -50.42
CA GLU A 41 10.88 30.37 -49.31
C GLU A 41 10.24 30.69 -47.95
N TYR A 42 9.25 31.58 -47.93
CA TYR A 42 8.47 31.87 -46.71
C TYR A 42 7.72 30.61 -46.25
N TRP A 43 7.10 29.87 -47.17
CA TRP A 43 6.37 28.65 -46.84
C TRP A 43 7.31 27.54 -46.36
N PHE A 44 8.50 27.44 -46.95
CA PHE A 44 9.54 26.52 -46.44
C PHE A 44 9.98 26.88 -45.03
N LYS A 45 10.15 28.19 -44.70
CA LYS A 45 10.41 28.63 -43.32
C LYS A 45 9.27 28.21 -42.36
N GLN A 46 8.02 28.39 -42.76
CA GLN A 46 6.88 27.97 -41.92
C GLN A 46 6.86 26.46 -41.68
N GLY A 47 7.15 25.67 -42.73
CA GLY A 47 7.30 24.22 -42.62
C GLY A 47 8.43 23.82 -41.67
N LEU A 48 9.58 24.48 -41.76
CA LEU A 48 10.72 24.26 -40.87
C LEU A 48 10.39 24.60 -39.41
N THR A 49 9.66 25.71 -39.20
CA THR A 49 9.21 26.14 -37.87
C THR A 49 8.25 25.13 -37.25
N LEU A 50 7.26 24.68 -38.02
CA LEU A 50 6.31 23.64 -37.59
C LEU A 50 7.03 22.31 -37.30
N PHE A 51 8.00 21.93 -38.14
CA PHE A 51 8.83 20.75 -37.92
C PHE A 51 9.59 20.82 -36.59
N PHE A 52 10.26 21.93 -36.29
CA PHE A 52 10.96 22.10 -35.02
C PHE A 52 10.02 22.14 -33.82
N LEU A 53 8.81 22.69 -33.97
CA LEU A 53 7.79 22.64 -32.92
C LEU A 53 7.38 21.19 -32.61
N MET A 54 7.17 20.36 -33.65
CA MET A 54 6.87 18.93 -33.48
C MET A 54 8.03 18.17 -32.85
N VAL A 55 9.26 18.36 -33.36
CA VAL A 55 10.46 17.72 -32.83
C VAL A 55 10.68 18.10 -31.37
N GLY A 56 10.61 19.40 -31.04
CA GLY A 56 10.75 19.90 -29.68
C GLY A 56 9.67 19.32 -28.75
N PHE A 57 8.42 19.28 -29.19
CA PHE A 57 7.31 18.70 -28.42
C PHE A 57 7.55 17.23 -28.08
N TYR A 58 7.86 16.38 -29.07
CA TYR A 58 8.04 14.95 -28.84
C TYR A 58 9.36 14.61 -28.15
N LEU A 59 10.43 15.35 -28.44
CA LEU A 59 11.68 15.24 -27.70
C LEU A 59 11.48 15.58 -26.22
N ASN A 60 10.70 16.63 -25.93
CA ASN A 60 10.40 16.99 -24.56
C ASN A 60 9.55 15.92 -23.87
N MET A 61 8.46 15.51 -24.53
CA MET A 61 7.50 14.52 -24.03
C MET A 61 8.15 13.17 -23.70
N TYR A 62 8.93 12.62 -24.63
CA TYR A 62 9.46 11.25 -24.49
C TYR A 62 10.86 11.19 -23.87
N LEU A 63 11.64 12.27 -23.93
CA LEU A 63 13.03 12.27 -23.48
C LEU A 63 13.30 13.21 -22.31
N MET A 64 13.04 14.50 -22.46
CA MET A 64 13.47 15.50 -21.48
C MET A 64 12.70 15.40 -20.17
N VAL A 65 11.36 15.37 -20.22
CA VAL A 65 10.52 15.27 -19.02
C VAL A 65 10.82 13.97 -18.25
N PRO A 66 10.83 12.77 -18.86
CA PRO A 66 11.07 11.54 -18.12
C PRO A 66 12.49 11.41 -17.56
N ARG A 67 13.52 11.90 -18.30
CA ARG A 67 14.92 11.71 -17.89
C ARG A 67 15.46 12.80 -16.99
N LEU A 68 14.94 14.03 -17.09
CA LEU A 68 15.44 15.18 -16.34
C LEU A 68 14.44 15.60 -15.27
N LEU A 69 13.24 16.02 -15.66
CA LEU A 69 12.25 16.59 -14.74
C LEU A 69 11.81 15.57 -13.68
N PHE A 70 11.42 14.37 -14.10
CA PHE A 70 11.00 13.31 -13.17
C PHE A 70 12.14 12.72 -12.32
N LYS A 71 13.39 12.99 -12.67
CA LYS A 71 14.56 12.62 -11.85
C LYS A 71 15.03 13.76 -10.92
N GLY A 72 14.25 14.85 -10.81
CA GLY A 72 14.58 16.00 -9.96
C GLY A 72 15.66 16.92 -10.53
N LYS A 73 16.11 16.72 -11.77
CA LYS A 73 17.14 17.54 -12.43
C LYS A 73 16.53 18.78 -13.11
N THR A 74 15.80 19.59 -12.36
CA THR A 74 15.00 20.72 -12.89
C THR A 74 15.83 21.77 -13.61
N TRP A 75 16.99 22.16 -13.06
CA TRP A 75 17.86 23.14 -13.72
C TRP A 75 18.47 22.62 -15.01
N ALA A 76 18.83 21.33 -15.07
CA ALA A 76 19.28 20.71 -16.30
C ALA A 76 18.15 20.64 -17.35
N PHE A 77 16.92 20.36 -16.93
CA PHE A 77 15.74 20.39 -17.80
C PHE A 77 15.53 21.78 -18.42
N VAL A 78 15.56 22.83 -17.61
CA VAL A 78 15.41 24.22 -18.08
C VAL A 78 16.56 24.60 -19.02
N GLY A 79 17.81 24.31 -18.63
CA GLY A 79 18.99 24.60 -19.44
C GLY A 79 18.94 23.93 -20.81
N VAL A 80 18.62 22.63 -20.87
CA VAL A 80 18.48 21.88 -22.13
C VAL A 80 17.34 22.44 -22.99
N GLY A 81 16.20 22.80 -22.38
CA GLY A 81 15.09 23.41 -23.12
C GLY A 81 15.44 24.75 -23.75
N ILE A 82 16.17 25.61 -23.01
CA ILE A 82 16.68 26.88 -23.54
C ILE A 82 17.68 26.63 -24.67
N SER A 83 18.64 25.73 -24.47
CA SER A 83 19.64 25.40 -25.50
C SER A 83 19.00 24.88 -26.79
N ILE A 84 18.01 23.99 -26.70
CA ILE A 84 17.27 23.49 -27.88
C ILE A 84 16.50 24.63 -28.56
N THR A 85 15.84 25.49 -27.80
CA THR A 85 15.09 26.64 -28.35
C THR A 85 16.02 27.59 -29.10
N LEU A 86 17.18 27.92 -28.51
CA LEU A 86 18.19 28.77 -29.15
C LEU A 86 18.80 28.10 -30.39
N LEU A 87 19.04 26.78 -30.35
CA LEU A 87 19.54 26.03 -31.50
C LEU A 87 18.54 26.05 -32.67
N PHE A 88 17.27 25.79 -32.40
CA PHE A 88 16.23 25.84 -33.44
C PHE A 88 16.09 27.24 -34.03
N LEU A 89 16.13 28.28 -33.18
CA LEU A 89 16.14 29.66 -33.65
C LEU A 89 17.35 29.95 -34.54
N LEU A 90 18.56 29.55 -34.12
CA LEU A 90 19.78 29.72 -34.91
C LEU A 90 19.64 29.07 -36.29
N ILE A 91 19.11 27.85 -36.37
CA ILE A 91 18.91 27.14 -37.65
C ILE A 91 17.91 27.89 -38.53
N ILE A 92 16.80 28.38 -37.97
CA ILE A 92 15.81 29.19 -38.71
C ILE A 92 16.46 30.47 -39.25
N ILE A 93 17.26 31.17 -38.44
CA ILE A 93 17.97 32.39 -38.85
C ILE A 93 18.94 32.10 -39.99
N GLN A 94 19.73 31.02 -39.89
CA GLN A 94 20.67 30.64 -40.93
C GLN A 94 19.95 30.26 -42.24
N PHE A 95 18.81 29.59 -42.13
CA PHE A 95 17.97 29.29 -43.29
C PHE A 95 17.47 30.57 -43.97
N GLU A 96 16.95 31.54 -43.20
CA GLU A 96 16.48 32.82 -43.75
C GLU A 96 17.59 33.59 -44.48
N ASN A 97 18.80 33.59 -43.92
CA ASN A 97 19.95 34.24 -44.54
C ASN A 97 20.41 33.51 -45.81
N LEU A 98 20.43 32.17 -45.79
CA LEU A 98 20.86 31.36 -46.93
C LEU A 98 19.98 31.58 -48.16
N VAL A 99 18.67 31.75 -47.96
CA VAL A 99 17.71 31.97 -49.05
C VAL A 99 17.43 33.45 -49.33
N ASN A 100 18.16 34.37 -48.68
CA ASN A 100 17.94 35.82 -48.78
C ASN A 100 16.48 36.24 -48.53
N LEU A 101 15.79 35.56 -47.61
CA LEU A 101 14.37 35.79 -47.34
C LEU A 101 14.03 37.25 -47.00
N PRO A 102 14.85 38.01 -46.24
CA PRO A 102 14.54 39.41 -45.94
C PRO A 102 14.38 40.30 -47.18
N GLU A 103 15.18 40.06 -48.22
CA GLU A 103 15.12 40.81 -49.48
C GLU A 103 13.90 40.39 -50.31
N LEU A 104 13.64 39.09 -50.42
CA LEU A 104 12.47 38.56 -51.11
C LEU A 104 11.16 39.09 -50.49
N MET A 105 11.08 39.08 -49.16
CA MET A 105 9.95 39.65 -48.43
C MET A 105 9.83 41.15 -48.66
N HIS A 106 10.93 41.91 -48.68
CA HIS A 106 10.87 43.34 -48.99
C HIS A 106 10.32 43.60 -50.40
N ASN A 107 10.75 42.83 -51.39
CA ASN A 107 10.29 42.96 -52.77
C ASN A 107 8.79 42.64 -52.92
N SER A 108 8.26 41.67 -52.16
CA SER A 108 6.82 41.39 -52.11
C SER A 108 6.02 42.55 -51.51
N PHE A 109 6.47 43.13 -50.39
CA PHE A 109 5.71 44.17 -49.67
C PHE A 109 5.91 45.59 -50.20
N ARG A 110 7.08 45.88 -50.80
CA ARG A 110 7.50 47.22 -51.25
C ARG A 110 8.34 47.13 -52.54
N PRO A 111 7.75 46.63 -53.65
CA PRO A 111 8.48 46.43 -54.91
C PRO A 111 9.08 47.72 -55.47
N GLU A 112 8.44 48.86 -55.21
CA GLU A 112 8.82 50.18 -55.72
C GLU A 112 10.12 50.76 -55.09
N LYS A 113 10.63 50.16 -54.01
CA LYS A 113 11.79 50.70 -53.26
C LYS A 113 12.94 49.69 -53.29
N PRO A 114 14.20 50.12 -53.53
CA PRO A 114 15.33 49.21 -53.47
C PRO A 114 15.48 48.65 -52.05
N TYR A 115 15.91 47.39 -51.95
CA TYR A 115 16.20 46.76 -50.67
C TYR A 115 17.41 47.42 -50.03
N LEU A 116 17.26 47.79 -48.75
CA LEU A 116 18.36 48.27 -47.93
C LEU A 116 18.47 47.34 -46.71
N PRO A 117 19.63 46.71 -46.46
CA PRO A 117 19.83 45.86 -45.30
C PRO A 117 19.50 46.61 -44.00
N LYS A 118 18.61 46.05 -43.20
CA LYS A 118 18.21 46.59 -41.89
C LYS A 118 18.62 45.64 -40.79
N PRO A 119 18.88 46.14 -39.57
CA PRO A 119 19.07 45.27 -38.41
C PRO A 119 17.86 44.36 -38.24
N ARG A 120 18.13 43.11 -37.83
CA ARG A 120 17.11 42.08 -37.65
C ARG A 120 16.05 42.55 -36.64
N ASN A 121 14.78 42.40 -37.01
CA ASN A 121 13.68 42.73 -36.11
C ASN A 121 13.48 41.59 -35.10
N PHE A 122 13.83 41.84 -33.85
CA PHE A 122 13.73 40.86 -32.77
C PHE A 122 12.29 40.44 -32.44
N SER A 123 11.25 41.20 -32.82
CA SER A 123 9.86 40.85 -32.49
C SER A 123 9.41 39.51 -33.10
N TYR A 124 9.86 39.18 -34.32
CA TYR A 124 9.52 37.91 -34.97
C TYR A 124 10.25 36.72 -34.32
N ASP A 125 11.50 36.94 -33.89
CA ASP A 125 12.28 35.95 -33.17
C ASP A 125 11.67 35.67 -31.80
N LEU A 126 11.28 36.74 -31.09
CA LEU A 126 10.60 36.64 -29.80
C LEU A 126 9.30 35.85 -29.92
N PHE A 127 8.48 36.11 -30.96
CA PHE A 127 7.28 35.34 -31.20
C PHE A 127 7.58 33.85 -31.44
N THR A 128 8.61 33.54 -32.22
CA THR A 128 9.04 32.15 -32.49
C THR A 128 9.54 31.45 -31.23
N ILE A 129 10.32 32.14 -30.40
CA ILE A 129 10.79 31.65 -29.10
C ILE A 129 9.59 31.34 -28.20
N LEU A 130 8.65 32.29 -28.06
CA LEU A 130 7.45 32.10 -27.23
C LEU A 130 6.61 30.92 -27.72
N LEU A 131 6.47 30.74 -29.02
CA LEU A 131 5.74 29.61 -29.61
C LEU A 131 6.40 28.26 -29.26
N ILE A 132 7.73 28.16 -29.39
CA ILE A 132 8.48 26.94 -29.03
C ILE A 132 8.36 26.67 -27.52
N LEU A 133 8.58 27.68 -26.68
CA LEU A 133 8.46 27.55 -25.23
C LEU A 133 7.04 27.17 -24.81
N PHE A 134 6.02 27.68 -25.48
CA PHE A 134 4.63 27.30 -25.22
C PHE A 134 4.37 25.83 -25.58
N GLY A 135 4.90 25.34 -26.72
CA GLY A 135 4.85 23.92 -27.08
C GLY A 135 5.56 23.01 -26.06
N LEU A 136 6.72 23.44 -25.55
CA LEU A 136 7.42 22.76 -24.45
C LEU A 136 6.61 22.77 -23.15
N GLY A 137 5.96 23.89 -22.83
CA GLY A 137 5.07 24.02 -21.67
C GLY A 137 3.88 23.07 -21.74
N ILE A 138 3.19 23.02 -22.90
CA ILE A 138 2.06 22.11 -23.12
C ILE A 138 2.50 20.65 -23.01
N SER A 139 3.56 20.24 -23.73
CA SER A 139 4.06 18.86 -23.65
C SER A 139 4.44 18.46 -22.23
N THR A 140 5.08 19.35 -21.48
CA THR A 140 5.41 19.12 -20.07
C THR A 140 4.14 18.91 -19.23
N SER A 141 3.17 19.82 -19.35
CA SER A 141 1.90 19.73 -18.62
C SER A 141 1.16 18.43 -18.90
N VAL A 142 1.08 18.00 -20.17
CA VAL A 142 0.43 16.73 -20.54
C VAL A 142 1.10 15.54 -19.84
N VAL A 143 2.42 15.42 -19.93
CA VAL A 143 3.16 14.30 -19.33
C VAL A 143 3.09 14.32 -17.80
N VAL A 144 3.13 15.51 -17.18
CA VAL A 144 2.99 15.66 -15.72
C VAL A 144 1.59 15.25 -15.26
N ILE A 145 0.53 15.67 -15.95
CA ILE A 145 -0.86 15.32 -15.61
C ILE A 145 -1.09 13.82 -15.79
N GLU A 146 -0.64 13.22 -16.90
CA GLU A 146 -0.76 11.78 -17.12
C GLU A 146 -0.06 10.99 -16.02
N LYS A 147 1.17 11.36 -15.68
CA LYS A 147 1.90 10.72 -14.58
C LYS A 147 1.19 10.89 -13.25
N TRP A 148 0.71 12.08 -12.94
CA TRP A 148 0.00 12.34 -11.69
C TRP A 148 -1.28 11.50 -11.56
N GLN A 149 -2.03 11.32 -12.66
CA GLN A 149 -3.21 10.45 -12.67
C GLN A 149 -2.85 8.98 -12.43
N ILE A 150 -1.78 8.48 -13.06
CA ILE A 150 -1.29 7.12 -12.85
C ILE A 150 -0.84 6.93 -11.41
N ASP A 151 -0.02 7.84 -10.88
CA ASP A 151 0.48 7.80 -9.51
C ASP A 151 -0.66 7.89 -8.49
N ALA A 152 -1.69 8.71 -8.75
CA ALA A 152 -2.89 8.80 -7.90
C ALA A 152 -3.71 7.50 -7.92
N GLY A 153 -3.86 6.87 -9.08
CA GLY A 153 -4.52 5.56 -9.21
C GLY A 153 -3.79 4.46 -8.43
N LEU A 154 -2.46 4.39 -8.56
CA LEU A 154 -1.64 3.44 -7.83
C LEU A 154 -1.69 3.66 -6.31
N ARG A 155 -1.64 4.93 -5.86
CA ARG A 155 -1.80 5.27 -4.43
C ARG A 155 -3.12 4.79 -3.86
N ARG A 156 -4.22 5.03 -4.58
CA ARG A 156 -5.55 4.59 -4.16
C ARG A 156 -5.65 3.06 -4.05
N GLN A 157 -5.03 2.32 -4.96
CA GLN A 157 -4.96 0.86 -4.89
C GLN A 157 -4.16 0.39 -3.66
N MET A 158 -2.99 0.98 -3.41
CA MET A 158 -2.18 0.66 -2.22
C MET A 158 -2.92 0.96 -0.91
N GLU A 159 -3.68 2.05 -0.83
CA GLU A 159 -4.51 2.38 0.33
C GLU A 159 -5.62 1.33 0.55
N GLN A 160 -6.28 0.88 -0.52
CA GLN A 160 -7.30 -0.18 -0.43
C GLN A 160 -6.71 -1.52 0.02
N GLU A 161 -5.55 -1.91 -0.52
CA GLU A 161 -4.84 -3.12 -0.11
C GLU A 161 -4.40 -3.05 1.36
N LYS A 162 -3.97 -1.88 1.82
CA LYS A 162 -3.65 -1.65 3.23
C LYS A 162 -4.87 -1.83 4.12
N VAL A 163 -5.99 -1.16 3.83
CA VAL A 163 -7.22 -1.27 4.64
C VAL A 163 -7.74 -2.71 4.65
N THR A 164 -7.74 -3.40 3.52
CA THR A 164 -8.18 -4.80 3.45
C THR A 164 -7.26 -5.74 4.24
N SER A 165 -5.95 -5.47 4.25
CA SER A 165 -4.98 -6.21 5.06
C SER A 165 -5.15 -5.96 6.56
N GLU A 166 -5.31 -4.70 6.98
CA GLU A 166 -5.59 -4.32 8.37
C GLU A 166 -6.89 -4.95 8.86
N LEU A 167 -7.95 -4.89 8.04
CA LEU A 167 -9.23 -5.53 8.37
C LEU A 167 -9.10 -7.05 8.45
N SER A 168 -8.31 -7.68 7.59
CA SER A 168 -8.04 -9.13 7.65
C SER A 168 -7.25 -9.49 8.91
N TYR A 169 -6.28 -8.68 9.31
CA TYR A 169 -5.52 -8.84 10.54
C TYR A 169 -6.42 -8.70 11.78
N LEU A 170 -7.28 -7.67 11.84
CA LEU A 170 -8.27 -7.49 12.91
C LEU A 170 -9.25 -8.65 12.98
N LYS A 171 -9.75 -9.13 11.82
CA LYS A 171 -10.60 -10.33 11.76
C LYS A 171 -9.87 -11.58 12.25
N ALA A 172 -8.58 -11.72 11.98
CA ALA A 172 -7.80 -12.87 12.41
C ALA A 172 -7.55 -12.89 13.93
N GLN A 173 -7.53 -11.73 14.61
CA GLN A 173 -7.45 -11.67 16.07
C GLN A 173 -8.71 -12.24 16.76
N ILE A 174 -9.84 -12.29 16.05
CA ILE A 174 -11.08 -12.91 16.51
C ILE A 174 -11.16 -14.32 15.91
N ASN A 175 -10.92 -15.40 16.67
CA ASN A 175 -11.10 -16.77 16.16
C ASN A 175 -12.61 -17.05 15.94
N PRO A 176 -13.16 -16.94 14.71
CA PRO A 176 -14.62 -16.92 14.52
C PRO A 176 -15.23 -18.27 14.88
N HIS A 177 -14.48 -19.35 14.68
CA HIS A 177 -14.88 -20.70 15.01
C HIS A 177 -15.05 -20.90 16.52
N PHE A 178 -14.16 -20.33 17.33
CA PHE A 178 -14.33 -20.33 18.79
C PHE A 178 -15.65 -19.65 19.19
N PHE A 179 -15.96 -18.49 18.60
CA PHE A 179 -17.18 -17.73 18.93
C PHE A 179 -18.46 -18.47 18.53
N PHE A 180 -18.55 -18.97 17.28
CA PHE A 180 -19.72 -19.71 16.82
C PHE A 180 -19.97 -20.96 17.67
N ASN A 181 -18.92 -21.72 17.98
CA ASN A 181 -19.06 -22.91 18.83
C ASN A 181 -19.44 -22.57 20.26
N THR A 182 -18.90 -21.48 20.81
CA THR A 182 -19.24 -21.04 22.17
C THR A 182 -20.71 -20.62 22.24
N LEU A 183 -21.20 -19.86 21.26
CA LEU A 183 -22.61 -19.49 21.17
C LEU A 183 -23.53 -20.71 21.05
N ASN A 184 -23.17 -21.70 20.22
CA ASN A 184 -23.95 -22.93 20.08
C ASN A 184 -24.03 -23.71 21.40
N ASN A 185 -22.93 -23.83 22.15
CA ASN A 185 -22.94 -24.49 23.45
C ASN A 185 -23.78 -23.73 24.49
N ILE A 186 -23.70 -22.39 24.49
CA ILE A 186 -24.54 -21.54 25.34
C ILE A 186 -26.02 -21.75 24.99
N TYR A 187 -26.37 -21.80 23.70
CA TYR A 187 -27.74 -22.08 23.26
C TYR A 187 -28.22 -23.47 23.69
N SER A 188 -27.36 -24.50 23.63
CA SER A 188 -27.71 -25.80 24.20
C SER A 188 -27.94 -25.73 25.72
N LEU A 189 -27.12 -24.95 26.44
CA LEU A 189 -27.27 -24.73 27.88
C LEU A 189 -28.56 -24.01 28.25
N THR A 190 -29.10 -23.10 27.41
CA THR A 190 -30.36 -22.42 27.75
C THR A 190 -31.54 -23.37 27.92
N ASN A 191 -31.47 -24.58 27.34
CA ASN A 191 -32.51 -25.61 27.49
C ASN A 191 -32.25 -26.57 28.67
N ILE A 192 -31.04 -26.57 29.25
CA ILE A 192 -30.60 -27.53 30.28
C ILE A 192 -30.41 -26.82 31.62
N ASP A 193 -29.67 -25.71 31.63
CA ASP A 193 -29.28 -24.95 32.80
C ASP A 193 -29.17 -23.45 32.44
N VAL A 194 -30.26 -22.73 32.67
CA VAL A 194 -30.39 -21.30 32.33
C VAL A 194 -29.40 -20.45 33.12
N GLU A 195 -29.14 -20.75 34.39
CA GLU A 195 -28.23 -19.97 35.23
C GLU A 195 -26.79 -20.09 34.70
N ARG A 196 -26.37 -21.31 34.35
CA ARG A 196 -25.05 -21.55 33.74
C ARG A 196 -24.93 -20.90 32.37
N ALA A 197 -26.00 -20.89 31.56
CA ALA A 197 -26.03 -20.19 30.29
C ALA A 197 -25.85 -18.66 30.47
N GLN A 198 -26.55 -18.05 31.43
CA GLN A 198 -26.40 -16.62 31.75
C GLN A 198 -24.98 -16.26 32.18
N LYS A 199 -24.37 -17.07 33.06
CA LYS A 199 -22.96 -16.89 33.46
C LYS A 199 -22.00 -17.00 32.28
N ALA A 200 -22.24 -17.95 31.37
CA ALA A 200 -21.43 -18.11 30.16
C ALA A 200 -21.55 -16.92 29.20
N ILE A 201 -22.75 -16.34 29.03
CA ILE A 201 -22.95 -15.12 28.23
C ILE A 201 -22.14 -13.94 28.81
N LEU A 202 -22.17 -13.76 30.14
CA LEU A 202 -21.42 -12.69 30.79
C LEU A 202 -19.90 -12.86 30.63
N LYS A 203 -19.39 -14.11 30.72
CA LYS A 203 -17.98 -14.45 30.42
C LYS A 203 -17.61 -14.12 28.98
N LEU A 204 -18.43 -14.54 28.02
CA LEU A 204 -18.21 -14.28 26.61
C LEU A 204 -18.19 -12.76 26.31
N SER A 205 -19.12 -12.00 26.90
CA SER A 205 -19.17 -10.54 26.75
C SER A 205 -17.91 -9.84 27.29
N ARG A 206 -17.41 -10.25 28.47
CA ARG A 206 -16.17 -9.72 29.04
C ARG A 206 -14.95 -10.04 28.18
N MET A 207 -14.87 -11.28 27.68
CA MET A 207 -13.84 -11.67 26.72
C MET A 207 -13.87 -10.85 25.43
N MET A 208 -15.06 -10.65 24.83
CA MET A 208 -15.20 -9.83 23.62
C MET A 208 -14.75 -8.40 23.87
N ARG A 209 -15.13 -7.82 25.02
CA ARG A 209 -14.69 -6.48 25.41
C ARG A 209 -13.17 -6.40 25.49
N TYR A 210 -12.51 -7.39 26.09
CA TYR A 210 -11.05 -7.45 26.15
C TYR A 210 -10.43 -7.48 24.75
N VAL A 211 -10.92 -8.37 23.87
CA VAL A 211 -10.43 -8.52 22.48
C VAL A 211 -10.68 -7.29 21.61
N LEU A 212 -11.67 -6.45 21.92
CA LEU A 212 -11.99 -5.26 21.12
C LEU A 212 -11.30 -3.99 21.60
N TYR A 213 -10.99 -3.86 22.90
CA TYR A 213 -10.53 -2.60 23.49
C TYR A 213 -9.15 -2.66 24.15
N GLU A 214 -8.64 -3.85 24.46
CA GLU A 214 -7.33 -4.00 25.12
C GLU A 214 -6.23 -4.49 24.19
N THR A 215 -6.58 -5.14 23.08
CA THR A 215 -5.65 -5.68 22.06
C THR A 215 -5.11 -4.62 21.09
N ASP A 216 -5.82 -3.51 20.93
CA ASP A 216 -5.41 -2.37 20.09
C ASP A 216 -4.35 -1.51 20.80
N LYS A 217 -4.08 -1.76 22.08
CA LYS A 217 -3.03 -1.11 22.87
C LYS A 217 -1.75 -1.94 22.82
N ASP A 218 -0.61 -1.26 22.89
CA ASP A 218 0.71 -1.93 22.98
C ASP A 218 0.83 -2.80 24.26
N THR A 219 0.19 -2.38 25.35
CA THR A 219 0.20 -3.08 26.64
C THR A 219 -1.16 -3.04 27.34
N THR A 220 -1.44 -4.06 28.14
CA THR A 220 -2.55 -4.13 29.10
C THR A 220 -2.03 -4.47 30.49
N TYR A 221 -2.90 -4.49 31.49
CA TYR A 221 -2.55 -4.88 32.85
C TYR A 221 -2.62 -6.40 33.02
N LEU A 222 -1.68 -6.99 33.78
CA LEU A 222 -1.63 -8.42 34.06
C LEU A 222 -2.96 -8.93 34.63
N SER A 223 -3.59 -8.16 35.52
CA SER A 223 -4.92 -8.47 36.07
C SER A 223 -5.95 -8.77 34.98
N LYS A 224 -6.01 -7.94 33.93
CA LYS A 224 -6.94 -8.09 32.82
C LYS A 224 -6.64 -9.30 31.95
N GLU A 225 -5.36 -9.57 31.67
CA GLU A 225 -4.94 -10.78 30.94
C GLU A 225 -5.35 -12.04 31.73
N LEU A 226 -5.13 -12.07 33.05
CA LEU A 226 -5.50 -13.20 33.90
C LEU A 226 -7.02 -13.39 33.99
N ASP A 227 -7.80 -12.32 34.10
CA ASP A 227 -9.27 -12.39 34.06
C ASP A 227 -9.78 -12.90 32.72
N PHE A 228 -9.17 -12.45 31.62
CA PHE A 228 -9.45 -12.96 30.28
C PHE A 228 -9.17 -14.47 30.18
N ILE A 229 -8.02 -14.94 30.72
CA ILE A 229 -7.68 -16.36 30.76
C ILE A 229 -8.69 -17.16 31.60
N ARG A 230 -9.09 -16.66 32.77
CA ARG A 230 -10.10 -17.32 33.62
C ARG A 230 -11.42 -17.50 32.86
N ASP A 231 -11.89 -16.45 32.19
CA ASP A 231 -13.13 -16.52 31.42
C ASP A 231 -13.00 -17.44 30.21
N TYR A 232 -11.86 -17.42 29.50
CA TYR A 232 -11.57 -18.34 28.39
C TYR A 232 -11.63 -19.81 28.83
N VAL A 233 -10.88 -20.15 29.88
CA VAL A 233 -10.79 -21.53 30.39
C VAL A 233 -12.15 -22.02 30.88
N GLU A 234 -12.93 -21.18 31.54
CA GLU A 234 -14.28 -21.55 31.99
C GLU A 234 -15.25 -21.78 30.83
N LEU A 235 -15.18 -20.99 29.76
CA LEU A 235 -15.97 -21.25 28.55
C LEU A 235 -15.52 -22.52 27.83
N MET A 236 -14.21 -22.78 27.79
CA MET A 236 -13.67 -24.02 27.22
C MET A 236 -14.07 -25.24 28.04
N ARG A 237 -14.16 -25.12 29.37
CA ARG A 237 -14.64 -26.18 30.28
C ARG A 237 -16.05 -26.64 29.93
N LEU A 238 -16.93 -25.75 29.45
CA LEU A 238 -18.28 -26.11 28.99
C LEU A 238 -18.29 -27.09 27.80
N ARG A 239 -17.18 -27.15 27.06
CA ARG A 239 -17.02 -27.98 25.85
C ARG A 239 -16.32 -29.31 26.14
N LEU A 240 -15.78 -29.49 27.35
CA LEU A 240 -15.07 -30.69 27.72
C LEU A 240 -16.05 -31.79 28.14
N SER A 241 -15.82 -33.00 27.66
CA SER A 241 -16.47 -34.19 28.22
C SER A 241 -15.91 -34.51 29.60
N ASP A 242 -16.65 -35.28 30.40
CA ASP A 242 -16.24 -35.73 31.73
C ASP A 242 -14.91 -36.53 31.75
N LYS A 243 -14.44 -36.99 30.60
CA LYS A 243 -13.15 -37.68 30.42
C LYS A 243 -11.93 -36.77 30.47
N VAL A 244 -12.10 -35.44 30.43
CA VAL A 244 -10.98 -34.49 30.44
C VAL A 244 -10.87 -33.82 31.80
N LYS A 245 -9.79 -34.14 32.53
CA LYS A 245 -9.46 -33.49 33.80
C LYS A 245 -8.70 -32.20 33.54
N LEU A 246 -9.35 -31.06 33.80
CA LEU A 246 -8.78 -29.72 33.66
C LEU A 246 -8.49 -29.12 35.04
N ASN A 247 -7.22 -28.83 35.29
CA ASN A 247 -6.77 -28.07 36.46
C ASN A 247 -6.25 -26.69 36.03
N LEU A 248 -6.81 -25.63 36.61
CA LEU A 248 -6.36 -24.26 36.43
C LEU A 248 -6.00 -23.69 37.79
N GLU A 249 -4.75 -23.27 37.93
CA GLU A 249 -4.25 -22.60 39.12
C GLU A 249 -3.64 -21.25 38.71
N ILE A 250 -4.24 -20.17 39.18
CA ILE A 250 -3.74 -18.81 38.98
C ILE A 250 -3.53 -18.21 40.35
N GLN A 251 -2.30 -17.77 40.63
CA GLN A 251 -1.97 -17.09 41.88
C GLN A 251 -2.89 -15.89 42.11
N GLU A 252 -3.53 -15.83 43.29
CA GLU A 252 -4.52 -14.79 43.60
C GLU A 252 -3.90 -13.40 43.77
N LYS A 253 -2.71 -13.33 44.38
CA LYS A 253 -1.99 -12.08 44.64
C LYS A 253 -0.88 -11.90 43.61
N THR A 254 -1.14 -11.04 42.63
CA THR A 254 -0.18 -10.59 41.63
C THR A 254 -0.05 -9.07 41.68
N GLU A 255 1.15 -8.54 41.49
CA GLU A 255 1.37 -7.13 41.18
C GLU A 255 0.84 -6.83 39.78
N ASP A 256 0.10 -5.73 39.65
CA ASP A 256 -0.56 -5.38 38.40
C ASP A 256 0.37 -4.63 37.43
N ILE A 257 1.25 -5.40 36.79
CA ILE A 257 2.31 -4.89 35.90
C ILE A 257 1.84 -4.94 34.44
N PRO A 258 2.26 -3.99 33.57
CA PRO A 258 1.97 -4.06 32.15
C PRO A 258 2.50 -5.32 31.46
N ILE A 259 1.68 -5.91 30.59
CA ILE A 259 2.00 -7.08 29.75
C ILE A 259 1.41 -6.87 28.34
N ALA A 260 2.01 -7.50 27.33
CA ALA A 260 1.43 -7.55 25.99
C ALA A 260 0.07 -8.30 26.03
N PRO A 261 -1.00 -7.76 25.41
CA PRO A 261 -2.32 -8.39 25.44
C PRO A 261 -2.36 -9.73 24.70
N MET A 262 -3.16 -10.68 25.16
CA MET A 262 -3.32 -12.03 24.57
C MET A 262 -2.00 -12.79 24.42
N LEU A 263 -1.02 -12.54 25.30
CA LEU A 263 0.28 -13.20 25.24
C LEU A 263 0.21 -14.64 25.75
N LEU A 264 -0.61 -14.89 26.77
CA LEU A 264 -0.72 -16.20 27.41
C LEU A 264 -1.69 -17.13 26.65
N LEU A 265 -2.65 -16.55 25.93
CA LEU A 265 -3.70 -17.27 25.24
C LEU A 265 -3.19 -18.38 24.29
N PRO A 266 -2.18 -18.17 23.43
CA PRO A 266 -1.74 -19.20 22.47
C PRO A 266 -1.28 -20.49 23.14
N PHE A 267 -0.62 -20.40 24.30
CA PHE A 267 -0.16 -21.56 25.06
C PHE A 267 -1.33 -22.33 25.66
N ILE A 268 -2.34 -21.62 26.13
CA ILE A 268 -3.55 -22.19 26.73
C ILE A 268 -4.44 -22.80 25.64
N GLU A 269 -4.62 -22.13 24.51
CA GLU A 269 -5.31 -22.66 23.33
C GLU A 269 -4.65 -23.95 22.83
N ASN A 270 -3.31 -24.00 22.82
CA ASN A 270 -2.57 -25.20 22.46
C ASN A 270 -2.94 -26.42 23.34
N CYS A 271 -3.15 -26.19 24.63
CA CYS A 271 -3.56 -27.25 25.56
C CYS A 271 -4.94 -27.81 25.23
N PHE A 272 -5.91 -26.96 24.88
CA PHE A 272 -7.23 -27.43 24.49
C PHE A 272 -7.25 -28.06 23.10
N LYS A 273 -6.42 -27.56 22.19
CA LYS A 273 -6.34 -28.07 20.82
C LYS A 273 -5.74 -29.47 20.77
N HIS A 274 -4.69 -29.72 21.55
CA HIS A 274 -3.93 -30.98 21.51
C HIS A 274 -4.17 -31.89 22.71
N GLY A 275 -4.68 -31.35 23.82
CA GLY A 275 -4.94 -32.07 25.06
C GLY A 275 -6.38 -32.53 25.23
N VAL A 276 -7.21 -32.52 24.19
CA VAL A 276 -8.59 -33.02 24.25
C VAL A 276 -8.78 -34.17 23.28
N SER A 277 -9.28 -35.30 23.78
CA SER A 277 -9.63 -36.47 22.97
C SER A 277 -11.10 -36.82 23.20
N ALA A 278 -11.82 -37.14 22.12
CA ALA A 278 -13.21 -37.60 22.22
C ALA A 278 -13.32 -39.04 22.78
N LYS A 279 -12.23 -39.82 22.70
CA LYS A 279 -12.26 -41.26 23.04
C LYS A 279 -11.54 -41.57 24.33
N LEU A 280 -10.36 -40.97 24.54
CA LEU A 280 -9.43 -41.28 25.61
C LEU A 280 -9.59 -40.31 26.78
N GLU A 281 -9.23 -40.77 27.98
CA GLU A 281 -9.05 -39.86 29.11
C GLU A 281 -7.92 -38.88 28.81
N SER A 282 -8.09 -37.64 29.27
CA SER A 282 -7.08 -36.60 29.10
C SER A 282 -6.90 -35.76 30.35
N LYS A 283 -5.74 -35.12 30.45
CA LYS A 283 -5.39 -34.19 31.50
C LYS A 283 -4.83 -32.91 30.86
N ILE A 284 -5.32 -31.76 31.35
CA ILE A 284 -4.80 -30.43 31.04
C ILE A 284 -4.52 -29.74 32.37
N GLU A 285 -3.30 -29.24 32.55
CA GLU A 285 -2.91 -28.44 33.71
C GLU A 285 -2.34 -27.11 33.25
N ILE A 286 -2.83 -26.04 33.85
CA ILE A 286 -2.41 -24.67 33.56
C ILE A 286 -2.09 -24.00 34.90
N PHE A 287 -0.85 -23.56 35.06
CA PHE A 287 -0.38 -22.85 36.24
C PHE A 287 0.14 -21.47 35.83
N VAL A 288 -0.36 -20.42 36.48
CA VAL A 288 0.13 -19.06 36.30
C VAL A 288 0.51 -18.49 37.66
N SER A 289 1.76 -18.05 37.78
CA SER A 289 2.30 -17.50 39.02
C SER A 289 3.20 -16.31 38.75
N GLN A 290 3.36 -15.44 39.73
CA GLN A 290 4.22 -14.27 39.65
C GLN A 290 5.08 -14.18 40.91
N LYS A 291 6.40 -14.08 40.71
CA LYS A 291 7.37 -13.86 41.77
C LYS A 291 8.08 -12.53 41.53
N GLY A 292 7.67 -11.50 42.28
CA GLY A 292 8.10 -10.12 42.02
C GLY A 292 7.67 -9.70 40.61
N LYS A 293 8.63 -9.30 39.78
CA LYS A 293 8.36 -8.90 38.39
C LYS A 293 8.41 -10.05 37.36
N VAL A 294 8.72 -11.27 37.80
CA VAL A 294 8.80 -12.42 36.90
C VAL A 294 7.47 -13.16 36.88
N LEU A 295 6.84 -13.18 35.70
CA LEU A 295 5.67 -13.99 35.41
C LEU A 295 6.11 -15.38 34.92
N GLU A 296 5.50 -16.42 35.45
CA GLU A 296 5.71 -17.80 35.04
C GLU A 296 4.36 -18.44 34.65
N LEU A 297 4.30 -18.93 33.41
CA LEU A 297 3.22 -19.78 32.90
C LEU A 297 3.79 -21.18 32.70
N LYS A 298 3.11 -22.20 33.24
CA LYS A 298 3.35 -23.61 32.94
C LYS A 298 2.08 -24.23 32.40
N THR A 299 2.21 -24.97 31.32
CA THR A 299 1.12 -25.78 30.80
C THR A 299 1.57 -27.20 30.53
N VAL A 300 0.68 -28.15 30.82
CA VAL A 300 0.89 -29.58 30.62
C VAL A 300 -0.36 -30.17 30.00
N ASN A 301 -0.22 -30.93 28.91
CA ASN A 301 -1.31 -31.75 28.39
C ASN A 301 -0.80 -33.08 27.84
N LEU A 302 -1.64 -34.12 27.89
CA LEU A 302 -1.33 -35.39 27.23
C LEU A 302 -1.31 -35.22 25.71
N LYS A 303 -0.37 -35.90 25.04
CA LYS A 303 -0.29 -35.95 23.58
C LYS A 303 -1.12 -37.10 23.03
N PHE A 304 -1.98 -36.79 22.07
CA PHE A 304 -2.70 -37.80 21.30
C PHE A 304 -2.09 -37.94 19.90
N PRO A 305 -2.12 -39.15 19.31
CA PRO A 305 -1.66 -39.34 17.94
C PRO A 305 -2.46 -38.45 16.99
N ALA A 306 -1.74 -37.71 16.15
CA ALA A 306 -2.30 -36.78 15.17
C ALA A 306 -3.32 -37.50 14.28
N ASN A 307 -4.49 -36.89 14.06
CA ASN A 307 -5.49 -37.39 13.14
C ASN A 307 -5.25 -36.77 11.74
N PRO A 308 -4.62 -37.50 10.80
CA PRO A 308 -4.15 -36.98 9.52
C PRO A 308 -5.26 -36.46 8.59
N LYS A 309 -6.54 -36.62 8.98
CA LYS A 309 -7.72 -36.10 8.26
C LYS A 309 -8.24 -34.77 8.80
N SER A 310 -7.70 -34.24 9.89
CA SER A 310 -8.19 -32.97 10.47
C SER A 310 -7.54 -31.76 9.77
N LYS A 311 -8.36 -30.86 9.23
CA LYS A 311 -7.88 -29.58 8.64
C LYS A 311 -7.21 -28.68 9.70
N GLU A 312 -7.50 -28.89 10.97
CA GLU A 312 -6.97 -28.11 12.10
C GLU A 312 -5.50 -28.46 12.46
N GLU A 313 -5.02 -29.66 12.13
CA GLU A 313 -3.62 -30.08 12.35
C GLU A 313 -2.64 -29.49 11.32
N LEU A 314 -3.08 -29.23 10.09
CA LEU A 314 -2.25 -28.63 9.02
C LEU A 314 -1.69 -27.23 9.37
N GLY A 315 -2.23 -26.56 10.39
CA GLY A 315 -1.77 -25.26 10.88
C GLY A 315 -1.19 -25.26 12.30
N SER A 316 -0.96 -26.42 12.94
CA SER A 316 -0.63 -26.47 14.38
C SER A 316 0.71 -25.85 14.77
N GLY A 317 1.69 -25.77 13.86
CA GLY A 317 3.00 -25.16 14.14
C GLY A 317 3.07 -23.63 13.97
N ILE A 318 2.10 -23.01 13.28
CA ILE A 318 2.16 -21.59 12.91
C ILE A 318 1.90 -20.69 14.13
N GLY A 319 0.98 -21.09 15.02
CA GLY A 319 0.59 -20.32 16.20
C GLY A 319 1.76 -20.07 17.16
N LEU A 320 2.40 -21.14 17.64
CA LEU A 320 3.54 -21.06 18.56
C LEU A 320 4.77 -20.39 17.92
N THR A 321 5.01 -20.59 16.62
CA THR A 321 6.09 -19.91 15.89
C THR A 321 5.88 -18.40 15.89
N ASN A 322 4.66 -17.93 15.63
CA ASN A 322 4.31 -16.52 15.69
C ASN A 322 4.39 -15.98 17.13
N THR A 323 3.95 -16.74 18.12
CA THR A 323 4.06 -16.36 19.53
C THR A 323 5.53 -16.21 19.96
N ARG A 324 6.42 -17.13 19.56
CA ARG A 324 7.86 -17.02 19.84
C ARG A 324 8.44 -15.75 19.22
N ARG A 325 8.17 -15.50 17.93
CA ARG A 325 8.62 -14.26 17.26
C ARG A 325 8.11 -13.00 17.96
N ARG A 326 6.85 -13.01 18.42
CA ARG A 326 6.25 -11.90 19.17
C ARG A 326 6.93 -11.69 20.53
N LEU A 327 7.25 -12.77 21.24
CA LEU A 327 8.01 -12.72 22.49
C LEU A 327 9.41 -12.13 22.27
N ASP A 328 10.12 -12.56 21.22
CA ASP A 328 11.47 -12.08 20.90
C ASP A 328 11.46 -10.57 20.56
N LEU A 329 10.43 -10.10 19.85
CA LEU A 329 10.29 -8.68 19.48
C LEU A 329 9.96 -7.78 20.67
N ILE A 330 9.12 -8.23 21.60
CA ILE A 330 8.63 -7.39 22.71
C ILE A 330 9.55 -7.48 23.93
N TYR A 331 9.99 -8.70 24.27
CA TYR A 331 10.73 -8.96 25.51
C TYR A 331 12.19 -9.32 25.28
N GLY A 332 12.55 -9.79 24.08
CA GLY A 332 13.92 -10.19 23.75
C GLY A 332 14.53 -11.10 24.82
N ASN A 333 15.67 -10.70 25.38
CA ASN A 333 16.39 -11.47 26.40
C ASN A 333 15.69 -11.54 27.78
N LYS A 334 14.59 -10.80 28.00
CA LYS A 334 13.77 -10.86 29.22
C LYS A 334 12.79 -12.04 29.24
N CYS A 335 12.74 -12.84 28.18
CA CYS A 335 11.84 -13.98 28.06
C CYS A 335 12.62 -15.28 27.88
N LYS A 336 12.16 -16.35 28.53
CA LYS A 336 12.62 -17.72 28.31
C LYS A 336 11.42 -18.65 28.12
N LEU A 337 11.31 -19.22 26.93
CA LEU A 337 10.31 -20.23 26.57
C LEU A 337 11.00 -21.60 26.44
N THR A 338 10.55 -22.57 27.23
CA THR A 338 11.01 -23.97 27.20
C THR A 338 9.83 -24.86 26.81
N ILE A 339 10.03 -25.77 25.86
CA ILE A 339 9.03 -26.75 25.43
C ILE A 339 9.68 -28.12 25.58
N ASP A 340 8.99 -29.03 26.27
CA ASP A 340 9.40 -30.41 26.46
C ASP A 340 8.28 -31.33 25.93
N GLU A 341 8.60 -32.02 24.85
CA GLU A 341 7.68 -32.91 24.13
C GLU A 341 8.11 -34.37 24.24
N ASP A 342 9.38 -34.65 24.57
CA ASP A 342 9.98 -35.98 24.53
C ASP A 342 10.22 -36.52 25.93
N ASN A 343 9.12 -36.61 26.69
CA ASN A 343 9.12 -37.14 28.05
C ASN A 343 8.45 -38.54 28.13
N PRO A 344 8.83 -39.36 29.14
CA PRO A 344 8.29 -40.72 29.32
C PRO A 344 6.78 -40.78 29.55
N GLU A 345 6.19 -39.66 29.98
CA GLU A 345 4.76 -39.52 30.28
C GLU A 345 3.92 -39.19 29.04
N ASN A 346 4.55 -39.01 27.87
CA ASN A 346 3.91 -38.64 26.61
C ASN A 346 3.09 -37.34 26.72
N GLU A 347 3.63 -36.37 27.45
CA GLU A 347 3.05 -35.05 27.66
C GLU A 347 3.70 -33.99 26.77
N TYR A 348 2.95 -32.92 26.50
CA TYR A 348 3.46 -31.69 25.93
C TYR A 348 3.52 -30.65 27.06
N ARG A 349 4.73 -30.26 27.45
CA ARG A 349 4.98 -29.34 28.55
C ARG A 349 5.53 -28.02 28.02
N THR A 350 4.91 -26.91 28.37
CA THR A 350 5.42 -25.57 28.06
C THR A 350 5.67 -24.79 29.33
N GLN A 351 6.84 -24.14 29.40
CA GLN A 351 7.19 -23.23 30.48
C GLN A 351 7.68 -21.92 29.90
N LEU A 352 6.95 -20.85 30.21
CA LEU A 352 7.27 -19.49 29.82
C LEU A 352 7.61 -18.68 31.07
N LYS A 353 8.78 -18.05 31.07
CA LYS A 353 9.19 -17.07 32.08
C LYS A 353 9.44 -15.73 31.43
N ILE A 354 8.81 -14.68 31.92
CA ILE A 354 8.95 -13.32 31.41
C ILE A 354 9.29 -12.40 32.58
N ASP A 355 10.38 -11.64 32.43
CA ASP A 355 10.69 -10.52 33.30
C ASP A 355 9.96 -9.27 32.80
N LEU A 356 8.98 -8.81 33.59
CA LEU A 356 8.14 -7.64 33.29
C LEU A 356 8.75 -6.32 33.82
N ALA A 357 10.03 -6.33 34.22
CA ALA A 357 10.73 -5.18 34.81
C ALA A 357 11.00 -4.00 33.91
#